data_AF-A0A0Q5Q2B5-F1
#
_entry.id   AF-A0A0Q5Q2B5-F1
#
_cell.length_a   1.000
_cell.length_b   1.000
_cell.length_c   1.000
_cell.angle_alpha   90.00
_cell.angle_beta   90.00
_cell.angle_gamma   90.00
#
_symmetry.space_group_name_H-M   'P 1'
#
loop_
_entity.id
_entity.type
_entity.pdbx_description
1 polymer ?
#
loop_
_entity_poly.entity_id
_entity_poly.type
_entity_poly.pdbx_seq_one_letter_code
_entity_poly.pdbx_strand_id
1 'polypeptide(L)'
;MYQPTIKDTLSTNIESFPGEIWSDIPGYKDRYMISNYSRVKSIIYERSGKVNIIKKSYSSGKYKVTLICKRGKRKNPLCGRLCATVFLRPPEENEVVRYLDGNCRFDVVSNLRWTSKKDSTKEAFANRRFPANHGTGDLNGMAKLSPSKVLEIRKSFGEGIKQKDLASQYGVAQVSIQKIVSGKTWKNIN
;
A
#
# COMPACT_ATOMS: atom_id res chain seq x y z
N MET A 1 -7.82 31.20 7.63
CA MET A 1 -8.68 30.03 7.28
C MET A 1 -8.14 28.84 8.05
N TYR A 2 -8.99 28.13 8.81
CA TYR A 2 -8.56 26.99 9.64
C TYR A 2 -8.04 25.85 8.76
N GLN A 3 -6.92 25.25 9.14
CA GLN A 3 -6.35 24.10 8.45
C GLN A 3 -6.48 22.86 9.35
N PRO A 4 -7.04 21.75 8.85
CA PRO A 4 -7.14 20.53 9.63
C PRO A 4 -5.77 20.01 10.07
N THR A 5 -5.72 19.39 11.23
CA THR A 5 -4.54 18.68 11.74
C THR A 5 -4.78 17.18 11.80
N ILE A 6 -3.70 16.41 11.94
CA ILE A 6 -3.80 14.95 12.15
C ILE A 6 -4.66 14.64 13.39
N LYS A 7 -4.53 15.43 14.48
CA LYS A 7 -5.32 15.24 15.70
C LYS A 7 -6.81 15.35 15.41
N ASP A 8 -7.21 16.31 14.58
CA ASP A 8 -8.61 16.48 14.19
C ASP A 8 -9.11 15.26 13.43
N THR A 9 -8.32 14.74 12.47
CA THR A 9 -8.70 13.53 11.71
C THR A 9 -8.85 12.27 12.57
N LEU A 10 -8.25 12.23 13.76
CA LEU A 10 -8.26 11.10 14.69
C LEU A 10 -9.23 11.29 15.86
N SER A 11 -9.76 12.49 16.03
CA SER A 11 -10.67 12.83 17.12
C SER A 11 -11.95 12.00 17.05
N THR A 12 -12.37 11.52 18.22
CA THR A 12 -13.67 10.86 18.40
C THR A 12 -14.75 11.77 18.97
N ASN A 13 -14.48 13.09 19.10
CA ASN A 13 -15.53 14.08 19.40
C ASN A 13 -16.64 13.93 18.35
N ILE A 14 -17.91 14.13 18.71
CA ILE A 14 -19.05 14.05 17.78
C ILE A 14 -19.19 15.33 16.97
N GLU A 15 -18.79 16.47 17.56
CA GLU A 15 -18.86 17.79 16.94
C GLU A 15 -17.99 17.85 15.68
N SER A 16 -18.44 18.66 14.73
CA SER A 16 -17.72 18.90 13.48
C SER A 16 -16.68 19.99 13.69
N PHE A 17 -15.50 19.81 13.12
CA PHE A 17 -14.49 20.87 13.08
C PHE A 17 -14.87 21.94 12.04
N PRO A 18 -14.27 23.15 12.09
CA PRO A 18 -14.50 24.17 11.08
C PRO A 18 -14.23 23.65 9.66
N GLY A 19 -15.18 23.82 8.75
CA GLY A 19 -15.07 23.35 7.35
C GLY A 19 -15.24 21.83 7.16
N GLU A 20 -15.57 21.09 8.22
CA GLU A 20 -15.85 19.66 8.12
C GLU A 20 -17.26 19.41 7.57
N ILE A 21 -17.34 18.72 6.44
CA ILE A 21 -18.58 18.31 5.79
C ILE A 21 -18.70 16.80 5.78
N TRP A 22 -19.93 16.28 5.96
CA TRP A 22 -20.23 14.86 6.09
C TRP A 22 -21.05 14.37 4.90
N SER A 23 -20.77 13.16 4.42
CA SER A 23 -21.54 12.49 3.37
C SER A 23 -21.68 10.99 3.63
N ASP A 24 -22.73 10.38 3.09
CA ASP A 24 -22.97 8.94 3.17
C ASP A 24 -21.82 8.14 2.56
N ILE A 25 -21.50 6.99 3.15
CA ILE A 25 -20.56 6.03 2.57
C ILE A 25 -21.31 5.10 1.61
N PRO A 26 -20.93 5.01 0.31
CA PRO A 26 -21.55 4.10 -0.65
C PRO A 26 -21.54 2.64 -0.17
N GLY A 27 -22.69 1.97 -0.27
CA GLY A 27 -22.91 0.61 0.24
C GLY A 27 -23.21 0.52 1.75
N TYR A 28 -23.23 1.66 2.45
CA TYR A 28 -23.47 1.76 3.89
C TYR A 28 -24.46 2.87 4.27
N LYS A 29 -25.33 3.27 3.32
CA LYS A 29 -26.39 4.26 3.54
C LYS A 29 -27.21 3.94 4.80
N ASP A 30 -27.56 4.99 5.54
CA ASP A 30 -28.29 4.96 6.82
C ASP A 30 -27.51 4.28 7.98
N ARG A 31 -26.20 4.03 7.82
CA ARG A 31 -25.38 3.39 8.87
C ARG A 31 -24.11 4.16 9.17
N TYR A 32 -23.41 4.61 8.13
CA TYR A 32 -22.14 5.31 8.30
C TYR A 32 -22.01 6.49 7.34
N MET A 33 -21.48 7.59 7.86
CA MET A 33 -21.04 8.74 7.10
C MET A 33 -19.53 8.92 7.23
N ILE A 34 -18.91 9.55 6.24
CA ILE A 34 -17.51 9.96 6.29
C ILE A 34 -17.41 11.47 6.05
N SER A 35 -16.48 12.13 6.73
CA SER A 35 -16.20 13.54 6.50
C SER A 35 -15.05 13.78 5.52
N ASN A 36 -14.94 14.99 4.99
CA ASN A 36 -13.78 15.43 4.22
C ASN A 36 -12.47 15.40 5.03
N TYR A 37 -12.54 15.23 6.36
CA TYR A 37 -11.39 15.02 7.26
C TYR A 37 -11.08 13.53 7.46
N SER A 38 -11.78 12.64 6.74
CA SER A 38 -11.78 11.18 6.86
C SER A 38 -12.21 10.63 8.22
N ARG A 39 -12.91 11.42 9.05
CA ARG A 39 -13.56 10.88 10.25
C ARG A 39 -14.78 10.09 9.81
N VAL A 40 -15.10 9.01 10.53
CA VAL A 40 -16.24 8.15 10.19
C VAL A 40 -17.23 8.15 11.34
N LYS A 41 -18.47 8.51 11.04
CA LYS A 41 -19.58 8.62 11.98
C LYS A 41 -20.49 7.41 11.81
N SER A 42 -20.82 6.75 12.90
CA SER A 42 -21.85 5.71 12.97
C SER A 42 -23.18 6.37 13.33
N ILE A 43 -24.18 6.17 12.46
CA ILE A 43 -25.56 6.67 12.60
C ILE A 43 -26.58 5.52 12.71
N ILE A 44 -26.11 4.28 12.93
CA ILE A 44 -26.96 3.08 13.03
C ILE A 44 -28.09 3.25 14.07
N TYR A 45 -27.82 3.96 15.16
CA TYR A 45 -28.75 4.18 16.27
C TYR A 45 -29.12 5.66 16.42
N GLU A 46 -29.01 6.45 15.35
CA GLU A 46 -29.31 7.89 15.37
C GLU A 46 -30.76 8.17 15.77
N ARG A 47 -31.71 7.31 15.34
CA ARG A 47 -33.12 7.39 15.76
C ARG A 47 -33.33 7.23 17.27
N SER A 48 -32.38 6.59 17.96
CA SER A 48 -32.36 6.44 19.41
C SER A 48 -31.45 7.48 20.09
N GLY A 49 -31.06 8.53 19.37
CA GLY A 49 -30.19 9.61 19.85
C GLY A 49 -28.70 9.25 19.92
N LYS A 50 -28.30 8.06 19.44
CA LYS A 50 -26.91 7.58 19.57
C LYS A 50 -26.15 7.69 18.26
N VAL A 51 -25.22 8.64 18.24
CA VAL A 51 -24.23 8.84 17.19
C VAL A 51 -22.85 8.77 17.81
N ASN A 52 -21.90 8.15 17.12
CA ASN A 52 -20.52 8.11 17.58
C ASN A 52 -19.53 8.18 16.42
N ILE A 53 -18.37 8.78 16.64
CA ILE A 53 -17.25 8.67 15.71
C ILE A 53 -16.52 7.35 15.98
N ILE A 54 -16.24 6.62 14.91
CA ILE A 54 -15.56 5.33 14.96
C ILE A 54 -14.07 5.59 15.12
N LYS A 55 -13.48 5.03 16.19
CA LYS A 55 -12.04 5.03 16.39
C LYS A 55 -11.34 4.30 15.24
N LYS A 56 -10.37 4.97 14.62
CA LYS A 56 -9.55 4.38 13.55
C LYS A 56 -8.55 3.39 14.14
N SER A 57 -8.36 2.27 13.46
CA SER A 57 -7.20 1.39 13.68
C SER A 57 -6.07 1.78 12.74
N TYR A 58 -4.83 1.55 13.14
CA TYR A 58 -3.64 1.86 12.34
C TYR A 58 -2.86 0.58 12.07
N SER A 59 -2.71 0.21 10.79
CA SER A 59 -1.94 -0.97 10.41
C SER A 59 -1.36 -0.79 9.01
N SER A 60 -0.21 -1.40 8.74
CA SER A 60 0.45 -1.34 7.42
C SER A 60 0.65 0.10 6.93
N GLY A 61 0.92 1.03 7.85
CA GLY A 61 1.15 2.44 7.54
C GLY A 61 -0.10 3.30 7.31
N LYS A 62 -1.32 2.76 7.40
CA LYS A 62 -2.55 3.49 7.04
C LYS A 62 -3.66 3.31 8.07
N TYR A 63 -4.55 4.30 8.16
CA TYR A 63 -5.74 4.22 9.00
C TYR A 63 -6.88 3.45 8.35
N LYS A 64 -7.58 2.66 9.17
CA LYS A 64 -8.73 1.83 8.80
C LYS A 64 -9.88 2.04 9.79
N VAL A 65 -11.09 1.75 9.35
CA VAL A 65 -12.28 1.69 10.22
C VAL A 65 -13.03 0.41 9.98
N THR A 66 -13.64 -0.14 11.02
CA THR A 66 -14.48 -1.34 10.92
C THR A 66 -15.91 -0.92 10.57
N LEU A 67 -16.39 -1.32 9.39
CA LEU A 67 -17.76 -1.08 8.94
C LEU A 67 -18.54 -2.39 8.80
N ILE A 68 -19.79 -2.41 9.25
CA ILE A 68 -20.68 -3.57 9.19
C ILE A 68 -21.87 -3.26 8.28
N CYS A 69 -22.01 -3.99 7.17
CA CYS A 69 -23.14 -3.77 6.26
C CYS A 69 -24.46 -4.31 6.85
N LYS A 70 -25.61 -4.02 6.21
CA LYS A 70 -26.93 -4.49 6.65
C LYS A 70 -27.02 -6.02 6.80
N ARG A 71 -26.23 -6.78 6.01
CA ARG A 71 -26.15 -8.26 6.07
C ARG A 71 -25.18 -8.80 7.13
N GLY A 72 -24.66 -7.96 8.03
CA GLY A 72 -23.74 -8.37 9.10
C GLY A 72 -22.29 -8.58 8.68
N LYS A 73 -21.95 -8.53 7.39
CA LYS A 73 -20.57 -8.68 6.91
C LYS A 73 -19.72 -7.48 7.31
N ARG A 74 -18.60 -7.75 8.00
CA ARG A 74 -17.62 -6.76 8.44
C ARG A 74 -16.56 -6.51 7.36
N LYS A 75 -16.13 -5.26 7.21
CA LYS A 75 -14.99 -4.85 6.37
C LYS A 75 -14.13 -3.82 7.12
N ASN A 76 -12.84 -3.76 6.77
CA ASN A 76 -11.88 -2.81 7.33
C ASN A 76 -11.28 -1.90 6.24
N PRO A 77 -12.09 -1.08 5.55
CA PRO A 77 -11.60 -0.19 4.50
C PRO A 77 -10.60 0.86 5.02
N LEU A 78 -9.72 1.31 4.12
CA LEU A 78 -8.80 2.42 4.37
C LEU A 78 -9.55 3.75 4.42
N CYS A 79 -9.27 4.59 5.42
CA CYS A 79 -9.94 5.87 5.62
C CYS A 79 -9.70 6.83 4.45
N GLY A 80 -8.44 7.00 4.02
CA GLY A 80 -8.12 7.82 2.85
C GLY A 80 -8.80 7.34 1.57
N ARG A 81 -8.94 6.02 1.36
CA ARG A 81 -9.65 5.48 0.18
C ARG A 81 -11.14 5.78 0.23
N LEU A 82 -11.78 5.64 1.40
CA LEU A 82 -13.18 6.03 1.57
C LEU A 82 -13.38 7.53 1.33
N CYS A 83 -12.52 8.36 1.93
CA CYS A 83 -12.59 9.81 1.82
C CYS A 83 -12.46 10.25 0.35
N ALA A 84 -11.44 9.76 -0.37
CA ALA A 84 -11.27 10.03 -1.80
C ALA A 84 -12.45 9.54 -2.65
N THR A 85 -13.00 8.36 -2.33
CA THR A 85 -14.16 7.82 -3.06
C THR A 85 -15.39 8.71 -2.94
N VAL A 86 -15.61 9.30 -1.77
CA VAL A 86 -16.80 10.11 -1.47
C VAL A 86 -16.65 11.56 -1.90
N PHE A 87 -15.49 12.18 -1.68
CA PHE A 87 -15.31 13.62 -1.87
C PHE A 87 -14.51 14.01 -3.12
N LEU A 88 -13.86 13.07 -3.82
CA LEU A 88 -13.23 13.33 -5.12
C LEU A 88 -14.05 12.70 -6.24
N ARG A 89 -14.00 11.37 -6.32
CA ARG A 89 -14.79 10.53 -7.23
C ARG A 89 -14.56 9.06 -6.91
N PRO A 90 -15.42 8.14 -7.38
CA PRO A 90 -15.09 6.72 -7.39
C PRO A 90 -13.76 6.44 -8.09
N PRO A 91 -12.96 5.48 -7.60
CA PRO A 91 -11.73 5.07 -8.27
C PRO A 91 -12.03 4.40 -9.60
N GLU A 92 -11.24 4.71 -10.62
CA GLU A 92 -11.18 3.95 -11.85
C GLU A 92 -10.39 2.64 -11.63
N GLU A 93 -10.43 1.78 -12.64
CA GLU A 93 -9.67 0.54 -12.59
C GLU A 93 -8.17 0.85 -12.40
N ASN A 94 -7.52 0.07 -11.53
CA ASN A 94 -6.09 0.21 -11.27
C ASN A 94 -5.64 1.55 -10.69
N GLU A 95 -6.54 2.32 -10.05
CA GLU A 95 -6.17 3.51 -9.30
C GLU A 95 -5.94 3.26 -7.80
N VAL A 96 -4.98 4.02 -7.27
CA VAL A 96 -4.60 4.07 -5.86
C VAL A 96 -4.65 5.51 -5.35
N VAL A 97 -4.89 5.66 -4.06
CA VAL A 97 -4.82 6.96 -3.40
C VAL A 97 -3.36 7.34 -3.17
N ARG A 98 -3.01 8.56 -3.56
CA ARG A 98 -1.74 9.21 -3.23
C ARG A 98 -1.98 10.40 -2.30
N TYR A 99 -0.98 10.66 -1.48
CA TYR A 99 -0.93 11.79 -0.55
C TYR A 99 -0.03 12.86 -1.15
N LEU A 100 -0.53 14.08 -1.29
CA LEU A 100 0.19 15.20 -1.92
C LEU A 100 1.44 15.57 -1.11
N ASP A 101 1.31 15.60 0.21
CA ASP A 101 2.42 15.85 1.16
C ASP A 101 3.31 14.61 1.41
N GLY A 102 2.96 13.46 0.83
CA GLY A 102 3.64 12.19 1.05
C GLY A 102 3.34 11.51 2.40
N ASN A 103 2.58 12.14 3.30
CA ASN A 103 2.23 11.65 4.64
C ASN A 103 0.90 10.88 4.63
N CYS A 104 1.01 9.56 4.62
CA CYS A 104 -0.15 8.66 4.65
C CYS A 104 -0.95 8.61 5.96
N ARG A 105 -0.59 9.42 6.96
CA ARG A 105 -1.35 9.58 8.21
C ARG A 105 -2.30 10.76 8.17
N PHE A 106 -2.24 11.60 7.13
CA PHE A 106 -3.08 12.78 7.01
C PHE A 106 -4.09 12.61 5.87
N ASP A 107 -5.13 11.82 6.15
CA ASP A 107 -6.17 11.37 5.21
C ASP A 107 -7.23 12.46 4.86
N VAL A 108 -6.92 13.75 4.93
CA VAL A 108 -7.87 14.83 4.57
C VAL A 108 -8.04 14.93 3.06
N VAL A 109 -9.24 15.21 2.56
CA VAL A 109 -9.52 15.22 1.11
C VAL A 109 -8.56 16.12 0.32
N SER A 110 -8.19 17.27 0.88
CA SER A 110 -7.27 18.23 0.26
C SER A 110 -5.85 17.70 0.08
N ASN A 111 -5.48 16.63 0.80
CA ASN A 111 -4.20 15.95 0.69
C ASN A 111 -4.29 14.68 -0.19
N LEU A 112 -5.46 14.34 -0.73
CA LEU A 112 -5.65 13.09 -1.47
C LEU A 112 -5.82 13.36 -2.96
N ARG A 113 -5.26 12.46 -3.77
CA ARG A 113 -5.59 12.34 -5.19
C ARG A 113 -5.63 10.89 -5.62
N TRP A 114 -6.38 10.61 -6.68
CA TRP A 114 -6.26 9.35 -7.41
C TRP A 114 -5.04 9.39 -8.33
N THR A 115 -4.38 8.26 -8.50
CA THR A 115 -3.31 8.06 -9.46
C THR A 115 -3.32 6.62 -9.95
N SER A 116 -2.83 6.38 -11.16
CA SER A 116 -2.66 5.02 -11.65
C SER A 116 -1.63 4.27 -10.80
N LYS A 117 -1.82 2.96 -10.60
CA LYS A 117 -0.81 2.10 -9.95
C LYS A 117 0.55 2.21 -10.62
N LYS A 118 0.58 2.32 -11.96
CA LYS A 118 1.81 2.45 -12.75
C LYS A 118 2.57 3.72 -12.38
N ASP A 119 1.89 4.85 -12.32
CA ASP A 119 2.51 6.14 -11.97
C ASP A 119 2.92 6.17 -10.51
N SER A 120 2.10 5.65 -9.59
CA SER A 120 2.48 5.51 -8.18
C SER A 120 3.75 4.68 -7.99
N THR A 121 3.92 3.61 -8.76
CA THR A 121 5.14 2.79 -8.73
C THR A 121 6.31 3.56 -9.31
N LYS A 122 6.15 4.22 -10.46
CA LYS A 122 7.19 5.04 -11.10
C LYS A 122 7.69 6.14 -10.15
N GLU A 123 6.77 6.87 -9.50
CA GLU A 123 7.10 7.86 -8.48
C GLU A 123 7.82 7.25 -7.27
N ALA A 124 7.43 6.05 -6.83
CA ALA A 124 8.09 5.40 -5.69
C ALA A 124 9.55 5.05 -6.00
N PHE A 125 9.85 4.59 -7.22
CA PHE A 125 11.22 4.39 -7.69
C PHE A 125 11.99 5.70 -7.83
N ALA A 126 11.37 6.74 -8.42
CA ALA A 126 12.00 8.06 -8.55
C ALA A 126 12.38 8.66 -7.18
N ASN A 127 11.52 8.46 -6.18
CA ASN A 127 11.74 8.90 -4.80
C ASN A 127 12.61 7.94 -3.97
N ARG A 128 13.29 6.96 -4.61
CA ARG A 128 14.18 5.98 -3.96
C ARG A 128 13.55 5.25 -2.76
N ARG A 129 12.22 5.02 -2.80
CA ARG A 129 11.52 4.22 -1.78
C ARG A 129 11.89 2.74 -1.84
N PHE A 130 12.42 2.32 -2.98
CA PHE A 130 12.96 0.99 -3.21
C PHE A 130 14.43 1.10 -3.60
N PRO A 131 15.25 0.10 -3.24
CA PRO A 131 16.63 0.05 -3.69
C PRO A 131 16.70 -0.12 -5.21
N ALA A 132 17.77 0.35 -5.84
CA ALA A 132 17.93 0.33 -7.30
C ALA A 132 17.89 -1.09 -7.91
N ASN A 133 18.23 -2.10 -7.12
CA ASN A 133 18.20 -3.53 -7.48
C ASN A 133 16.94 -4.26 -6.97
N HIS A 134 15.88 -3.54 -6.59
CA HIS A 134 14.63 -4.15 -6.12
C HIS A 134 14.09 -5.19 -7.10
N GLY A 135 13.73 -6.37 -6.59
CA GLY A 135 13.23 -7.47 -7.41
C GLY A 135 14.30 -8.20 -8.22
N THR A 136 15.59 -7.94 -7.99
CA THR A 136 16.70 -8.64 -8.66
C THR A 136 17.64 -9.27 -7.63
N GLY A 137 18.40 -10.29 -8.06
CA GLY A 137 19.32 -11.00 -7.17
C GLY A 137 18.61 -11.57 -5.94
N ASP A 138 19.15 -11.30 -4.77
CA ASP A 138 18.65 -11.70 -3.46
C ASP A 138 17.44 -10.87 -2.99
N LEU A 139 17.25 -9.68 -3.56
CA LEU A 139 16.05 -8.86 -3.33
C LEU A 139 14.84 -9.31 -4.14
N ASN A 140 15.01 -10.32 -5.01
CA ASN A 140 13.88 -11.00 -5.61
C ASN A 140 13.31 -12.01 -4.61
N GLY A 141 12.06 -11.81 -4.16
CA GLY A 141 11.39 -12.71 -3.22
C GLY A 141 11.21 -14.15 -3.71
N MET A 142 11.42 -14.40 -5.01
CA MET A 142 11.41 -15.73 -5.62
C MET A 142 12.80 -16.26 -5.97
N ALA A 143 13.88 -15.64 -5.48
CA ALA A 143 15.25 -16.05 -5.77
C ALA A 143 15.53 -17.46 -5.21
N LYS A 144 15.90 -18.39 -6.09
CA LYS A 144 16.33 -19.74 -5.71
C LYS A 144 17.77 -19.81 -5.20
N LEU A 145 18.56 -18.78 -5.49
CA LEU A 145 19.99 -18.73 -5.20
C LEU A 145 20.28 -17.57 -4.25
N SER A 146 21.27 -17.76 -3.38
CA SER A 146 21.81 -16.74 -2.48
C SER A 146 23.11 -16.16 -3.04
N PRO A 147 23.58 -15.01 -2.51
CA PRO A 147 24.89 -14.47 -2.83
C PRO A 147 26.03 -15.47 -2.76
N SER A 148 26.08 -16.28 -1.69
CA SER A 148 27.11 -17.30 -1.50
C SER A 148 27.09 -18.39 -2.58
N LYS A 149 25.90 -18.90 -2.94
CA LYS A 149 25.75 -19.90 -4.00
C LYS A 149 26.17 -19.34 -5.36
N VAL A 150 25.93 -18.06 -5.61
CA VAL A 150 26.35 -17.40 -6.85
C VAL A 150 27.88 -17.35 -6.96
N LEU A 151 28.57 -17.03 -5.87
CA LEU A 151 30.04 -17.07 -5.82
C LEU A 151 30.58 -18.48 -6.06
N GLU A 152 29.98 -19.47 -5.43
CA GLU A 152 30.35 -20.88 -5.61
C GLU A 152 30.16 -21.33 -7.06
N ILE A 153 29.02 -21.03 -7.68
CA ILE A 153 28.75 -21.33 -9.10
C ILE A 153 29.83 -20.72 -10.01
N ARG A 154 30.23 -19.48 -9.77
CA ARG A 154 31.27 -18.81 -10.58
C ARG A 154 32.64 -19.43 -10.39
N LYS A 155 33.01 -19.75 -9.15
CA LYS A 155 34.26 -20.45 -8.83
C LYS A 155 34.31 -21.82 -9.50
N SER A 156 33.28 -22.65 -9.29
CA SER A 156 33.17 -23.99 -9.87
C SER A 156 33.16 -23.99 -11.40
N PHE A 157 32.55 -22.98 -12.03
CA PHE A 157 32.64 -22.82 -13.48
C PHE A 157 34.06 -22.46 -13.94
N GLY A 158 34.77 -21.60 -13.20
CA GLY A 158 36.18 -21.28 -13.46
C GLY A 158 37.11 -22.50 -13.31
N GLU A 159 36.74 -23.46 -12.46
CA GLU A 159 37.41 -24.76 -12.29
C GLU A 159 37.07 -25.77 -13.40
N GLY A 160 36.22 -25.40 -14.37
CA GLY A 160 35.91 -26.20 -15.55
C GLY A 160 34.62 -27.03 -15.47
N ILE A 161 33.82 -26.88 -14.41
CA ILE A 161 32.53 -27.58 -14.29
C ILE A 161 31.55 -27.03 -15.33
N LYS A 162 30.87 -27.93 -16.06
CA LYS A 162 29.94 -27.54 -17.13
C LYS A 162 28.68 -26.90 -16.55
N GLN A 163 28.12 -25.94 -17.29
CA GLN A 163 26.91 -25.21 -16.89
C GLN A 163 25.70 -26.13 -16.65
N LYS A 164 25.58 -27.24 -17.41
CA LYS A 164 24.50 -28.23 -17.26
C LYS A 164 24.55 -28.94 -15.90
N ASP A 165 25.75 -29.24 -15.43
CA ASP A 165 25.96 -29.96 -14.18
C ASP A 165 25.66 -29.04 -12.99
N LEU A 166 26.15 -27.79 -13.05
CA LEU A 166 25.78 -26.74 -12.10
C LEU A 166 24.27 -26.49 -12.08
N ALA A 167 23.63 -26.43 -13.24
CA ALA A 167 22.18 -26.23 -13.32
C ALA A 167 21.40 -27.32 -12.57
N SER A 168 21.82 -28.57 -12.75
CA SER A 168 21.23 -29.74 -12.09
C SER A 168 21.50 -29.71 -10.58
N GLN A 169 22.74 -29.43 -10.17
CA GLN A 169 23.14 -29.33 -8.76
C GLN A 169 22.34 -28.28 -7.98
N TYR A 170 22.12 -27.11 -8.58
CA TYR A 170 21.45 -25.99 -7.92
C TYR A 170 19.94 -25.91 -8.20
N GLY A 171 19.38 -26.84 -8.98
CA GLY A 171 17.93 -26.88 -9.28
C GLY A 171 17.43 -25.65 -10.06
N VAL A 172 18.27 -25.11 -10.95
CA VAL A 172 17.97 -23.95 -11.80
C VAL A 172 18.14 -24.29 -13.28
N ALA A 173 17.52 -23.51 -14.16
CA ALA A 173 17.73 -23.69 -15.59
C ALA A 173 19.18 -23.39 -15.98
N GLN A 174 19.72 -24.10 -16.97
CA GLN A 174 21.08 -23.86 -17.49
C GLN A 174 21.28 -22.41 -17.96
N VAL A 175 20.24 -21.79 -18.53
CA VAL A 175 20.26 -20.36 -18.92
C VAL A 175 20.48 -19.44 -17.72
N SER A 176 20.01 -19.81 -16.53
CA SER A 176 20.27 -19.06 -15.30
C SER A 176 21.75 -19.13 -14.93
N ILE A 177 22.36 -20.31 -14.99
CA ILE A 177 23.80 -20.49 -14.78
C ILE A 177 24.59 -19.67 -15.80
N GLN A 178 24.24 -19.76 -17.08
CA GLN A 178 24.88 -18.99 -18.16
C GLN A 178 24.85 -17.48 -17.88
N LYS A 179 23.73 -16.93 -17.42
CA LYS A 179 23.60 -15.50 -17.05
C LYS A 179 24.38 -15.13 -15.78
N ILE A 180 24.55 -16.06 -14.84
CA ILE A 180 25.34 -15.86 -13.62
C ILE A 180 26.82 -15.80 -13.95
N VAL A 181 27.33 -16.77 -14.71
CA VAL A 181 28.77 -16.87 -15.04
C VAL A 181 29.21 -15.78 -16.03
N SER A 182 28.31 -15.33 -16.91
CA SER A 182 28.56 -14.19 -17.81
C SER A 182 28.36 -12.82 -17.17
N GLY A 183 28.06 -12.74 -15.87
CA GLY A 183 27.84 -11.47 -15.17
C GLY A 183 26.60 -10.67 -15.61
N LYS A 184 25.73 -11.23 -16.46
CA LYS A 184 24.49 -10.56 -16.91
C LYS A 184 23.48 -10.42 -15.76
N THR A 185 23.52 -11.33 -14.79
CA THR A 185 22.74 -11.31 -13.55
C THR A 185 23.67 -11.35 -12.34
N TRP A 186 23.18 -10.90 -11.17
CA TRP A 186 23.99 -10.82 -9.94
C TRP A 186 25.25 -9.97 -10.10
N LYS A 187 25.11 -8.80 -10.76
CA LYS A 187 26.20 -7.90 -11.15
C LYS A 187 27.05 -7.38 -9.99
N ASN A 188 26.45 -7.28 -8.81
CA ASN A 188 27.08 -6.67 -7.63
C ASN A 188 27.71 -7.71 -6.68
N ILE A 189 27.73 -8.97 -7.09
CA ILE A 189 28.35 -10.06 -6.35
C ILE A 189 29.57 -10.46 -7.16
N ASN A 190 30.77 -10.46 -6.59
CA ASN A 190 32.02 -10.81 -7.25
C ASN A 190 32.81 -11.79 -6.41
#